data_AF-A0A2V3I050-F1
#
_entry.id   AF-A0A2V3I050-F1
#
_cell.length_a   1.000
_cell.length_b   1.000
_cell.length_c   1.000
_cell.angle_alpha   90.00
_cell.angle_beta   90.00
_cell.angle_gamma   90.00
#
_symmetry.space_group_name_H-M   'P 1'
#
loop_
_entity.id
_entity.type
_entity.pdbx_description
1 polymer ?
#
loop_
_entity_poly.entity_id
_entity_poly.type
_entity_poly.pdbx_seq_one_letter_code
_entity_poly.pdbx_strand_id
1 'polypeptide(L)'
;QGALAWIVLAFLAFALSLLVLRWKRGTFSGRTLQIIAFGIVIWTLASATLRVSLKVLQGQEYGFEPSQIWADWDLAFWAILGFWIVRTIVRSAAERDETGRYWGI
;
A
#
# COMPACT_ATOMS: atom_id res chain seq x y z
N GLN A 1 17.79 -4.27 24.99
CA GLN A 1 17.21 -4.23 23.63
C GLN A 1 15.73 -4.65 23.55
N GLY A 2 15.05 -5.03 24.65
CA GLY A 2 13.63 -5.41 24.61
C GLY A 2 12.63 -4.25 24.65
N ALA A 3 12.96 -3.11 25.26
CA ALA A 3 12.01 -2.01 25.46
C ALA A 3 11.52 -1.37 24.15
N LEU A 4 12.37 -1.27 23.13
CA LEU A 4 12.01 -0.74 21.81
C LEU A 4 10.92 -1.59 21.14
N ALA A 5 11.06 -2.93 21.19
CA ALA A 5 10.07 -3.82 20.61
C ALA A 5 8.69 -3.65 21.28
N TRP A 6 8.66 -3.52 22.61
CA TRP A 6 7.42 -3.30 23.37
C TRP A 6 6.77 -1.94 23.08
N ILE A 7 7.57 -0.89 22.92
CA ILE A 7 7.06 0.44 22.53
C ILE A 7 6.46 0.39 21.13
N VAL A 8 7.15 -0.24 20.17
CA VAL A 8 6.64 -0.43 18.81
C VAL A 8 5.34 -1.24 18.84
N LEU A 9 5.27 -2.32 19.63
CA LEU A 9 4.08 -3.14 19.78
C LEU A 9 2.90 -2.34 20.35
N ALA A 10 3.13 -1.56 21.39
CA ALA A 10 2.12 -0.72 22.03
C ALA A 10 1.59 0.35 21.07
N PHE A 11 2.50 0.99 20.31
CA PHE A 11 2.12 1.96 19.29
C PHE A 11 1.31 1.31 18.16
N LEU A 12 1.70 0.12 17.73
CA LEU A 12 0.97 -0.65 16.72
C LEU A 12 -0.44 -1.00 17.21
N ALA A 13 -0.57 -1.51 18.44
CA ALA A 13 -1.84 -1.85 19.05
C ALA A 13 -2.75 -0.62 19.19
N PHE A 14 -2.18 0.52 19.58
CA PHE A 14 -2.91 1.79 19.66
C PHE A 14 -3.40 2.26 18.28
N ALA A 15 -2.52 2.23 17.27
CA ALA A 15 -2.88 2.57 15.89
C ALA A 15 -3.98 1.63 15.35
N LEU A 16 -3.91 0.34 15.64
CA LEU A 16 -4.92 -0.65 15.28
C LEU A 16 -6.27 -0.36 15.95
N SER A 17 -6.26 0.00 17.23
CA SER A 17 -7.46 0.40 17.97
C SER A 17 -8.14 1.61 17.32
N LEU A 18 -7.36 2.64 16.95
CA LEU A 18 -7.87 3.80 16.23
C LEU A 18 -8.43 3.43 14.84
N LEU A 19 -7.75 2.53 14.12
CA LEU A 19 -8.20 2.03 12.83
C LEU A 19 -9.57 1.33 12.93
N VAL A 20 -9.75 0.45 13.92
CA VAL A 20 -11.01 -0.26 14.19
C VAL A 20 -12.12 0.71 14.59
N LEU A 21 -11.82 1.69 15.44
CA LEU A 21 -12.79 2.72 15.82
C LEU A 21 -13.22 3.57 14.62
N ARG A 22 -12.29 3.89 13.71
CA ARG A 22 -12.58 4.66 12.49
C ARG A 22 -13.38 3.86 11.47
N TRP A 23 -13.19 2.54 11.43
CA TRP A 23 -14.05 1.62 10.66
C TRP A 23 -15.47 1.62 11.23
N LYS A 24 -15.66 1.42 12.54
CA LYS A 24 -16.99 1.42 13.17
C LYS A 24 -17.74 2.73 13.04
N ARG A 25 -17.04 3.87 12.99
CA ARG A 25 -17.65 5.21 12.81
C ARG A 25 -17.94 5.56 11.34
N GLY A 26 -17.64 4.69 10.37
CA GLY A 26 -17.90 4.95 8.94
C GLY A 26 -17.13 6.13 8.33
N THR A 27 -16.19 6.72 9.07
CA THR A 27 -15.42 7.91 8.64
C THR A 27 -14.13 7.55 7.89
N PHE A 28 -13.91 6.25 7.65
CA PHE A 28 -12.84 5.79 6.77
C PHE A 28 -13.24 6.04 5.32
N SER A 29 -13.02 7.28 4.85
CA SER A 29 -13.24 7.65 3.47
C SER A 29 -12.40 6.75 2.55
N GLY A 30 -12.99 6.28 1.45
CA GLY A 30 -12.26 5.54 0.42
C GLY A 30 -11.02 6.30 -0.11
N ARG A 31 -10.99 7.63 0.04
CA ARG A 31 -9.82 8.46 -0.23
C ARG A 31 -8.62 8.14 0.68
N THR A 32 -8.83 7.91 1.97
CA THR A 32 -7.75 7.54 2.90
C THR A 32 -7.18 6.17 2.54
N LEU A 33 -8.03 5.23 2.15
CA LEU A 33 -7.58 3.90 1.70
C LEU A 33 -6.74 4.00 0.42
N GLN A 34 -7.15 4.82 -0.54
CA GLN A 34 -6.37 5.08 -1.75
C GLN A 34 -5.00 5.71 -1.44
N ILE A 35 -4.91 6.64 -0.49
CA ILE A 35 -3.63 7.25 -0.09
C ILE A 35 -2.68 6.21 0.52
N ILE A 36 -3.19 5.35 1.40
CA ILE A 36 -2.37 4.28 2.00
C ILE A 36 -1.87 3.32 0.92
N ALA A 37 -2.77 2.87 0.04
CA ALA A 37 -2.40 1.97 -1.06
C ALA A 37 -1.38 2.63 -2.02
N PHE A 38 -1.52 3.92 -2.29
CA PHE A 38 -0.54 4.66 -3.09
C PHE A 38 0.82 4.78 -2.39
N GLY A 39 0.84 4.97 -1.08
CA GLY A 39 2.06 4.95 -0.27
C GLY A 39 2.80 3.62 -0.38
N ILE A 40 2.09 2.49 -0.41
CA ILE A 40 2.67 1.16 -0.64
C ILE A 40 3.33 1.08 -2.03
N VAL A 41 2.68 1.60 -3.08
CA VAL A 41 3.26 1.65 -4.43
C VAL A 41 4.57 2.43 -4.42
N ILE A 42 4.60 3.63 -3.84
CA ILE A 42 5.81 4.44 -3.74
C ILE A 42 6.91 3.69 -2.98
N TRP A 43 6.56 3.07 -1.85
CA TRP A 43 7.51 2.30 -1.03
C TRP A 43 8.14 1.16 -1.82
N THR A 44 7.34 0.38 -2.54
CA THR A 44 7.84 -0.76 -3.33
C THR A 44 8.73 -0.32 -4.49
N LEU A 45 8.38 0.78 -5.18
CA LEU A 45 9.22 1.37 -6.23
C LEU A 45 10.55 1.87 -5.66
N ALA A 46 10.53 2.61 -4.56
CA ALA A 46 11.74 3.12 -3.92
C ALA A 46 12.64 1.97 -3.45
N SER A 47 12.05 0.92 -2.86
CA SER A 47 12.77 -0.26 -2.40
C SER A 47 13.38 -1.06 -3.56
N ALA A 48 12.65 -1.24 -4.67
CA ALA A 48 13.17 -1.89 -5.87
C ALA A 48 14.36 -1.13 -6.44
N THR A 49 14.22 0.19 -6.65
CA THR A 49 15.30 1.06 -7.13
C THR A 49 16.50 1.02 -6.20
N LEU A 50 16.30 1.09 -4.88
CA LEU A 50 17.40 1.01 -3.91
C LEU A 50 18.16 -0.32 -4.03
N ARG A 51 17.45 -1.45 -4.13
CA ARG A 51 18.06 -2.77 -4.30
C ARG A 51 18.88 -2.86 -5.59
N VAL A 52 18.34 -2.37 -6.70
CA VAL A 52 19.05 -2.33 -7.99
C VAL A 52 20.30 -1.45 -7.89
N SER A 53 20.18 -0.25 -7.33
CA SER A 53 21.32 0.65 -7.12
C SER A 53 22.41 0.00 -6.27
N LEU A 54 22.05 -0.68 -5.17
CA LEU A 54 23.02 -1.39 -4.32
C LEU A 54 23.77 -2.49 -5.07
N LYS A 55 23.09 -3.26 -5.93
CA LYS A 55 23.75 -4.28 -6.76
C LYS A 55 24.80 -3.66 -7.68
N VAL A 56 24.46 -2.56 -8.35
CA VAL A 56 25.39 -1.82 -9.23
C VAL A 56 26.58 -1.26 -8.44
N LEU A 57 26.33 -0.65 -7.27
CA LEU A 57 27.40 -0.08 -6.42
C LEU A 57 28.35 -1.15 -5.86
N GLN A 58 27.87 -2.38 -5.65
CA GLN A 58 28.68 -3.51 -5.16
C GLN A 58 29.53 -4.16 -6.27
N GLY A 59 29.54 -3.60 -7.48
CA GLY A 59 30.33 -4.12 -8.60
C GLY A 59 29.76 -5.39 -9.23
N GLN A 60 28.51 -5.73 -8.94
CA GLN A 60 27.81 -6.78 -9.68
C GLN A 60 27.42 -6.21 -11.05
N GLU A 61 27.80 -6.88 -12.13
CA GLU A 61 27.23 -6.59 -13.45
C GLU A 61 25.72 -6.81 -13.37
N TYR A 62 24.95 -5.73 -13.43
CA TYR A 62 23.50 -5.85 -13.47
C TYR A 62 23.10 -6.47 -14.81
N GLY A 63 22.86 -7.78 -14.80
CA GLY A 63 22.34 -8.50 -15.94
C GLY A 63 20.96 -7.95 -16.32
N PHE A 64 20.84 -7.38 -17.51
CA PHE A 64 19.55 -6.96 -18.08
C PHE A 64 18.73 -8.17 -18.58
N GLU A 65 18.84 -9.30 -17.89
CA GLU A 65 18.10 -10.50 -18.22
C GLU A 65 16.64 -10.35 -17.73
N PRO A 66 15.64 -10.75 -18.53
CA PRO A 66 14.23 -10.61 -18.17
C PRO A 66 13.87 -11.26 -16.82
N SER A 67 14.51 -12.37 -16.47
CA SER A 67 14.33 -13.07 -15.19
C SER A 67 14.76 -12.23 -13.99
N GLN A 68 15.91 -11.55 -14.09
CA GLN A 68 16.43 -10.67 -13.05
C GLN A 68 15.60 -9.40 -12.90
N ILE A 69 15.21 -8.79 -14.02
CA ILE A 69 14.33 -7.61 -14.01
C ILE A 69 13.00 -7.97 -13.33
N TRP A 70 12.42 -9.12 -13.67
CA TRP A 70 11.20 -9.55 -13.03
C TRP A 70 11.38 -9.73 -11.52
N ALA A 71 12.43 -10.44 -11.08
CA ALA A 71 12.68 -10.70 -9.66
C ALA A 71 12.91 -9.43 -8.81
N ASP A 72 13.43 -8.36 -9.40
CA ASP A 72 13.68 -7.11 -8.67
C ASP A 72 12.45 -6.20 -8.57
N TRP A 73 11.53 -6.31 -9.54
CA TRP A 73 10.40 -5.41 -9.74
C TRP A 73 9.02 -6.04 -9.54
N ASP A 74 8.94 -7.36 -9.35
CA ASP A 74 7.69 -8.11 -9.15
C ASP A 74 6.80 -7.50 -8.06
N LEU A 75 7.38 -7.16 -6.90
CA LEU A 75 6.67 -6.56 -5.78
C LEU A 75 6.09 -5.18 -6.14
N ALA A 76 6.82 -4.38 -6.92
CA ALA A 76 6.32 -3.09 -7.37
C ALA A 76 5.16 -3.27 -8.37
N PHE A 77 5.26 -4.27 -9.26
CA PHE A 77 4.18 -4.62 -10.16
C PHE A 77 2.91 -5.06 -9.40
N TRP A 78 3.05 -5.96 -8.43
CA TRP A 78 1.94 -6.41 -7.60
C TRP A 78 1.33 -5.27 -6.76
N ALA A 79 2.16 -4.35 -6.27
CA ALA A 79 1.67 -3.17 -5.55
C ALA A 79 0.84 -2.25 -6.45
N ILE A 80 1.26 -2.03 -7.70
CA ILE A 80 0.48 -1.24 -8.68
C ILE A 80 -0.86 -1.92 -8.96
N LEU A 81 -0.87 -3.24 -9.18
CA LEU A 81 -2.10 -3.99 -9.39
C LEU A 81 -3.02 -3.92 -8.17
N GLY A 82 -2.48 -4.11 -6.96
CA GLY A 82 -3.23 -3.97 -5.71
C GLY A 82 -3.82 -2.58 -5.53
N PHE A 83 -3.06 -1.52 -5.85
CA PHE A 83 -3.57 -0.15 -5.84
C PHE A 83 -4.72 0.04 -6.83
N TRP A 84 -4.62 -0.52 -8.04
CA TRP A 84 -5.69 -0.45 -9.03
C TRP A 84 -6.96 -1.13 -8.52
N ILE A 85 -6.86 -2.31 -7.91
CA ILE A 85 -8.00 -3.02 -7.31
C ILE A 85 -8.65 -2.16 -6.21
N VAL A 86 -7.85 -1.62 -5.29
CA VAL A 86 -8.35 -0.73 -4.22
C VAL A 86 -9.06 0.48 -4.81
N ARG A 87 -8.47 1.11 -5.84
CA ARG A 87 -9.07 2.25 -6.53
C ARG A 87 -10.43 1.89 -7.14
N THR A 88 -10.53 0.73 -7.79
CA THR A 88 -11.77 0.23 -8.40
C THR A 88 -12.84 -0.02 -7.34
N ILE A 89 -12.51 -0.71 -6.25
CA ILE A 89 -13.45 -0.97 -5.15
C ILE A 89 -13.97 0.35 -4.57
N VAL A 90 -13.06 1.29 -4.27
CA VAL A 90 -13.43 2.59 -3.71
C VAL A 90 -14.34 3.38 -4.67
N ARG A 91 -14.05 3.36 -5.97
CA ARG A 91 -14.89 4.03 -6.97
C ARG A 91 -16.28 3.39 -7.04
N SER A 92 -16.36 2.07 -7.07
CA SER A 92 -17.63 1.35 -7.13
C SER A 92 -18.50 1.60 -5.89
N ALA A 93 -17.88 1.74 -4.71
CA ALA A 93 -18.60 2.09 -3.48
C ALA A 93 -19.15 3.53 -3.54
N ALA A 94 -18.38 4.48 -4.05
CA ALA A 94 -18.83 5.86 -4.20
C ALA A 94 -19.99 5.99 -5.21
N GLU A 95 -19.95 5.26 -6.33
CA GLU A 95 -21.03 5.24 -7.33
C GLU A 95 -22.34 4.66 -6.77
N ARG A 96 -22.26 3.66 -5.86
CA ARG A 96 -23.42 3.11 -5.17
C ARG A 96 -24.08 4.12 -4.22
N ASP A 97 -23.29 4.88 -3.47
CA ASP A 97 -23.79 5.95 -2.60
C ASP A 97 -24.49 7.05 -3.42
N GLU A 98 -23.94 7.42 -4.57
CA GLU A 98 -24.58 8.40 -5.46
C GLU A 98 -25.89 7.87 -6.05
N THR A 99 -25.94 6.61 -6.45
CA THR A 99 -27.16 5.99 -7.00
C THR A 99 -28.27 5.87 -5.95
N GLY A 100 -27.93 5.46 -4.71
CA GLY A 100 -28.89 5.40 -3.60
C GLY A 100 -29.49 6.77 -3.23
N ARG A 101 -28.72 7.85 -3.44
CA ARG A 101 -29.20 9.22 -3.22
C ARG A 101 -30.21 9.70 -4.26
N TYR A 102 -30.20 9.16 -5.48
CA TYR A 102 -31.20 9.47 -6.52
C TYR A 102 -32.52 8.70 -6.37
N TRP A 103 -32.47 7.51 -5.75
CA TRP A 103 -33.64 6.65 -5.56
C TRP A 103 -34.24 6.74 -4.15
N GLY A 104 -34.11 7.89 -3.49
CA GLY A 104 -34.50 8.14 -2.10
C GLY A 104 -35.80 7.45 -1.66
N ILE A 105 -35.65 6.27 -1.08
CA ILE A 105 -36.54 5.56 -0.18
C ILE A 105 -35.65 5.10 0.97
#